data_AF-A0A951IUF8-F1
#
_entry.id   AF-A0A951IUF8-F1
#
_cell.length_a   1.000
_cell.length_b   1.000
_cell.length_c   1.000
_cell.angle_alpha   90.00
_cell.angle_beta   90.00
_cell.angle_gamma   90.00
#
_symmetry.space_group_name_H-M   'P 1'
#
loop_
_entity.id
_entity.type
_entity.pdbx_description
1 polymer ?
#
loop_
_entity_poly.entity_id
_entity_poly.type
_entity_poly.pdbx_seq_one_letter_code
_entity_poly.pdbx_strand_id
1 'polypeptide(L)'
;MKSFEKIGEVEGIGYTDERSDYNFNDKSLPLNGGMAYYRLKQVDFSGSFSYSDIIGVRIPSMAITNGIWRAYPNPTKGNKLNIDLVNSQEYSEEPITARLVSSLVGSVLIEGSTIQEVSEKLGNKLQTSPNGIYVIEVHWGQKREYLKVLKN
;
A
#
# COMPACT_ATOMS: atom_id res chain seq x y z
N MET A 1 16.23 19.62 10.36
CA MET A 1 16.22 18.57 11.41
C MET A 1 15.05 17.66 11.13
N LYS A 2 15.22 16.34 11.24
CA LYS A 2 14.09 15.40 11.17
C LYS A 2 13.45 15.31 12.55
N SER A 3 12.19 15.71 12.69
CA SER A 3 11.39 15.58 13.91
C SER A 3 10.56 14.30 13.85
N PHE A 4 10.29 13.71 15.02
CA PHE A 4 9.30 12.63 15.13
C PHE A 4 7.89 13.21 15.10
N GLU A 5 6.98 12.51 14.43
CA GLU A 5 5.55 12.80 14.44
C GLU A 5 4.76 11.62 15.01
N LYS A 6 3.56 11.89 15.52
CA LYS A 6 2.65 10.85 16.02
C LYS A 6 1.87 10.28 14.84
N ILE A 7 2.07 9.00 14.55
CA ILE A 7 1.38 8.28 13.46
C ILE A 7 0.26 7.35 13.94
N GLY A 8 0.16 7.12 15.25
CA GLY A 8 -0.82 6.23 15.85
C GLY A 8 -0.80 6.27 17.38
N GLU A 9 -1.82 5.67 17.98
CA GLU A 9 -1.95 5.44 19.42
C GLU A 9 -2.74 4.15 19.62
N VAL A 10 -2.36 3.40 20.65
CA VAL A 10 -3.08 2.20 21.09
C VAL A 10 -3.42 2.42 22.55
N GLU A 11 -4.68 2.21 22.92
CA GLU A 11 -5.12 2.35 24.29
C GLU A 11 -4.43 1.29 25.17
N GLY A 12 -3.80 1.75 26.25
CA GLY A 12 -3.18 0.86 27.21
C GLY A 12 -4.24 0.13 28.03
N ILE A 13 -4.03 -1.15 28.33
CA ILE A 13 -5.01 -1.95 29.09
C ILE A 13 -5.00 -1.67 30.60
N GLY A 14 -4.21 -0.69 31.05
CA GLY A 14 -4.05 -0.30 32.45
C GLY A 14 -3.01 -1.15 33.18
N TYR A 15 -3.29 -1.47 34.46
CA TYR A 15 -2.41 -2.31 35.28
C TYR A 15 -2.69 -3.79 35.01
N THR A 16 -1.64 -4.53 34.65
CA THR A 16 -1.67 -5.99 34.60
C THR A 16 -0.32 -6.54 35.06
N ASP A 17 -0.35 -7.66 35.76
CA ASP A 17 0.86 -8.42 36.13
C ASP A 17 1.31 -9.34 34.98
N GLU A 18 0.50 -9.45 33.91
CA GLU A 18 0.79 -10.24 32.73
C GLU A 18 1.34 -9.37 31.59
N ARG A 19 2.17 -9.98 30.72
CA ARG A 19 2.70 -9.30 29.54
C ARG A 19 1.54 -8.89 28.61
N SER A 20 1.49 -7.61 28.29
CA SER A 20 0.58 -7.07 27.27
C SER A 20 1.31 -6.93 25.93
N ASP A 21 0.70 -7.43 24.86
CA ASP A 21 1.18 -7.23 23.50
C ASP A 21 0.31 -6.19 22.78
N TYR A 22 0.95 -5.23 22.13
CA TYR A 22 0.31 -4.16 21.38
C TYR A 22 0.72 -4.24 19.90
N ASN A 23 -0.20 -3.88 19.01
CA ASN A 23 0.05 -3.91 17.57
C ASN A 23 -0.47 -2.63 16.90
N PHE A 24 0.35 -2.07 16.01
CA PHE A 24 0.00 -0.94 15.16
C PHE A 24 0.55 -1.19 13.75
N ASN A 25 -0.26 -0.90 12.73
CA ASN A 25 0.11 -1.08 11.33
C ASN A 25 0.27 0.27 10.64
N ASP A 26 1.52 0.64 10.34
CA ASP A 26 1.85 1.84 9.57
C ASP A 26 1.55 1.63 8.07
N LYS A 27 0.48 2.28 7.59
CA LYS A 27 0.05 2.21 6.19
C LYS A 27 0.62 3.33 5.31
N SER A 28 1.40 4.24 5.89
CA SER A 28 1.91 5.46 5.26
C SER A 28 3.39 5.37 4.86
N LEU A 29 3.92 4.15 4.76
CA LEU A 29 5.32 3.92 4.42
C LEU A 29 5.70 4.47 3.03
N PRO A 30 6.88 5.08 2.87
CA PRO A 30 7.32 5.65 1.60
C PRO A 30 7.69 4.55 0.58
N LEU A 31 7.24 4.75 -0.67
CA LEU A 31 7.27 3.71 -1.71
C LEU A 31 8.63 3.56 -2.38
N ASN A 32 9.38 4.66 -2.43
CA ASN A 32 10.76 4.71 -2.88
C ASN A 32 11.72 3.97 -1.94
N GLY A 33 11.22 3.47 -0.79
CA GLY A 33 12.01 2.80 0.23
C GLY A 33 12.83 3.77 1.06
N GLY A 34 13.73 3.22 1.86
CA GLY A 34 14.61 4.01 2.73
C GLY A 34 14.62 3.49 4.16
N MET A 35 14.91 4.38 5.10
CA MET A 35 14.91 4.07 6.54
C MET A 35 13.76 4.79 7.21
N ALA A 36 12.85 4.03 7.80
CA ALA A 36 11.85 4.52 8.74
C ALA A 36 12.37 4.32 10.17
N TYR A 37 12.13 5.30 11.05
CA TYR A 37 12.58 5.25 12.44
C TYR A 37 11.37 5.35 13.35
N TYR A 38 11.24 4.38 14.25
CA TYR A 38 10.12 4.28 15.18
C TYR A 38 10.60 4.34 16.61
N ARG A 39 9.79 4.95 17.47
CA ARG A 39 9.90 4.83 18.93
C ARG A 39 8.50 4.89 19.51
N LEU A 40 8.30 4.25 20.65
CA LEU A 40 7.07 4.33 21.41
C LEU A 40 7.14 5.52 22.37
N LYS A 41 6.02 6.23 22.52
CA LYS A 41 5.80 7.18 23.61
C LYS A 41 4.78 6.56 24.55
N GLN A 42 5.22 6.15 25.74
CA GLN A 42 4.32 5.65 26.76
C GLN A 42 3.92 6.81 27.68
N VAL A 43 2.62 6.93 27.95
CA VAL A 43 2.08 7.97 28.83
C VAL A 43 1.41 7.28 30.01
N ASP A 44 1.83 7.64 31.22
CA ASP A 44 1.26 7.12 32.46
C ASP A 44 -0.04 7.86 32.81
N PHE A 45 -0.83 7.31 33.73
CA PHE A 45 -2.06 7.94 34.22
C PHE A 45 -1.87 9.36 34.79
N SER A 46 -0.66 9.69 35.25
CA SER A 46 -0.30 11.01 35.76
C SER A 46 -0.01 12.04 34.66
N GLY A 47 0.00 11.63 33.38
CA GLY A 47 0.42 12.44 32.24
C GLY A 47 1.93 12.49 32.02
N SER A 48 2.72 11.84 32.89
CA SER A 48 4.16 11.64 32.67
C SER A 48 4.39 10.73 31.47
N PHE A 49 5.50 10.90 30.75
CA PHE A 49 5.81 10.05 29.60
C PHE A 49 7.27 9.62 29.55
N SER A 50 7.49 8.47 28.93
CA SER A 50 8.81 7.96 28.57
C SER A 50 8.84 7.54 27.10
N TYR A 51 10.04 7.52 26.53
CA TYR A 51 10.26 7.02 25.18
C TYR A 51 11.01 5.70 25.22
N SER A 52 10.67 4.78 24.32
CA SER A 52 11.51 3.62 24.03
C SER A 52 12.77 4.02 23.28
N ASP A 53 13.68 3.05 23.12
CA ASP A 53 14.73 3.13 22.11
C ASP A 53 14.14 3.34 20.70
N ILE A 54 14.96 3.94 19.82
CA ILE A 54 14.63 4.14 18.42
C ILE A 54 15.01 2.88 17.64
N ILE A 55 14.07 2.33 16.89
CA ILE A 55 14.29 1.20 16.00
C ILE A 55 14.23 1.69 14.55
N GLY A 56 15.26 1.38 13.77
CA GLY A 56 15.31 1.65 12.33
C GLY A 56 14.83 0.44 11.53
N VAL A 57 13.86 0.64 10.65
CA VAL A 57 13.37 -0.37 9.73
C VAL A 57 13.75 0.03 8.31
N ARG A 58 14.45 -0.87 7.61
CA ARG A 58 14.76 -0.68 6.19
C ARG A 58 13.54 -1.06 5.36
N ILE A 59 12.95 -0.06 4.72
CA ILE A 59 11.89 -0.25 3.74
C ILE A 59 12.57 -0.54 2.39
N PRO A 60 12.38 -1.73 1.81
CA PRO A 60 12.93 -2.02 0.49
C PRO A 60 12.29 -1.06 -0.53
N SER A 61 13.12 -0.52 -1.42
CA SER A 61 12.61 0.19 -2.59
C SER A 61 11.86 -0.81 -3.45
N MET A 62 10.59 -0.56 -3.73
CA MET A 62 9.85 -1.35 -4.69
C MET A 62 10.26 -0.91 -6.08
N ALA A 63 10.60 -1.85 -6.97
CA ALA A 63 11.02 -1.54 -8.33
C ALA A 63 9.95 -0.66 -9.00
N ILE A 64 10.32 0.61 -9.18
CA ILE A 64 9.50 1.60 -9.86
C ILE A 64 9.47 1.16 -11.32
N THR A 65 8.30 0.78 -11.81
CA THR A 65 8.04 0.79 -13.26
C THR A 65 8.26 2.24 -13.70
N ASN A 66 8.91 2.50 -14.84
CA ASN A 66 9.33 3.85 -15.27
C ASN A 66 8.20 4.92 -15.38
N GLY A 67 6.98 4.65 -14.91
CA GLY A 67 5.90 5.62 -14.77
C GLY A 67 5.53 5.90 -13.31
N ILE A 68 4.32 6.42 -13.11
CA ILE A 68 3.83 6.95 -11.84
C ILE A 68 2.90 5.99 -11.12
N TRP A 69 2.62 4.83 -11.71
CA TRP A 69 1.76 3.81 -11.11
C TRP A 69 2.56 2.59 -10.68
N ARG A 70 2.01 1.86 -9.72
CA ARG A 70 2.52 0.53 -9.32
C ARG A 70 1.37 -0.40 -8.98
N ALA A 71 1.65 -1.70 -8.99
CA ALA A 71 0.73 -2.74 -8.54
C ALA A 71 1.40 -3.61 -7.46
N TYR A 72 0.71 -3.84 -6.34
CA TYR A 72 1.24 -4.63 -5.22
C TYR A 72 0.14 -5.41 -4.45
N PRO A 73 0.47 -6.58 -3.85
CA PRO A 73 1.75 -7.27 -3.98
C PRO A 73 1.96 -7.82 -5.39
N ASN A 74 3.22 -7.89 -5.82
CA ASN A 74 3.61 -8.52 -7.09
C ASN A 74 4.89 -9.33 -6.85
N PRO A 75 4.88 -10.66 -6.95
CA PRO A 75 3.75 -11.50 -7.36
C PRO A 75 2.56 -11.48 -6.38
N THR A 76 1.35 -11.69 -6.89
CA THR A 76 0.10 -11.78 -6.10
C THR A 76 -0.44 -13.21 -6.08
N LYS A 77 -1.18 -13.58 -5.03
CA LYS A 77 -2.02 -14.79 -4.98
C LYS A 77 -3.41 -14.58 -5.58
N GLY A 78 -3.69 -13.37 -6.06
CA GLY A 78 -4.97 -12.96 -6.62
C GLY A 78 -6.05 -12.64 -5.58
N ASN A 79 -5.84 -12.92 -4.29
CA ASN A 79 -6.80 -12.55 -3.23
C ASN A 79 -6.82 -11.05 -2.92
N LYS A 80 -5.70 -10.35 -3.20
CA LYS A 80 -5.59 -8.91 -3.05
C LYS A 80 -4.59 -8.36 -4.05
N LEU A 81 -4.98 -7.30 -4.75
CA LEU A 81 -4.10 -6.48 -5.56
C LEU A 81 -4.50 -5.02 -5.36
N ASN A 82 -3.53 -4.16 -5.13
CA ASN A 82 -3.72 -2.72 -5.08
C ASN A 82 -2.92 -2.10 -6.20
N ILE A 83 -3.49 -1.09 -6.85
CA ILE A 83 -2.75 -0.14 -7.66
C ILE A 83 -2.63 1.17 -6.90
N ASP A 84 -1.54 1.90 -7.10
CA ASP A 84 -1.28 3.11 -6.33
C ASP A 84 -0.32 4.04 -7.08
N LEU A 85 -0.34 5.33 -6.73
CA LEU A 85 0.52 6.35 -7.30
C LEU A 85 1.85 6.38 -6.55
N VAL A 86 2.95 6.23 -7.30
CA VAL A 86 4.31 6.41 -6.78
C VAL A 86 4.63 7.90 -6.61
N ASN A 87 4.10 8.74 -7.51
CA ASN A 87 4.25 10.18 -7.48
C ASN A 87 2.89 10.87 -7.65
N SER A 88 2.28 11.31 -6.54
CA SER A 88 0.98 11.99 -6.56
C SER A 88 1.02 13.39 -7.19
N GLN A 89 2.20 13.98 -7.38
CA GLN A 89 2.35 15.31 -7.98
C GLN A 89 2.00 15.36 -9.47
N GLU A 90 1.91 14.20 -10.14
CA GLU A 90 1.62 14.09 -11.57
C GLU A 90 0.17 13.72 -11.89
N TYR A 91 -0.66 13.61 -10.86
CA TYR A 91 -2.09 13.28 -10.91
C TYR A 91 -2.93 14.48 -10.50
N SER A 92 -3.94 14.82 -11.31
CA SER A 92 -4.78 16.03 -11.14
C SER A 92 -6.23 15.67 -10.83
N GLU A 93 -6.45 14.60 -10.07
CA GLU A 93 -7.78 14.08 -9.69
C GLU A 93 -8.66 13.66 -10.88
N GLU A 94 -8.05 13.28 -12.00
CA GLU A 94 -8.80 12.79 -13.16
C GLU A 94 -9.43 11.41 -12.89
N PRO A 95 -10.60 11.08 -13.46
CA PRO A 95 -11.18 9.74 -13.34
C PRO A 95 -10.21 8.65 -13.79
N ILE A 96 -10.11 7.57 -13.01
CA ILE A 96 -9.20 6.46 -13.27
C ILE A 96 -9.98 5.26 -13.78
N THR A 97 -9.56 4.69 -14.91
CA THR A 97 -10.05 3.41 -15.39
C THR A 97 -8.90 2.44 -15.58
N ALA A 98 -9.16 1.14 -15.44
CA ALA A 98 -8.15 0.11 -15.66
C ALA A 98 -8.65 -0.94 -16.64
N ARG A 99 -7.76 -1.50 -17.45
CA ARG A 99 -8.04 -2.64 -18.32
C ARG A 99 -7.09 -3.77 -17.98
N LEU A 100 -7.66 -4.91 -17.59
CA LEU A 100 -6.91 -6.13 -17.34
C LEU A 100 -6.80 -6.91 -18.64
N VAL A 101 -5.57 -7.19 -19.08
CA VAL A 101 -5.29 -7.92 -20.32
C VAL A 101 -4.46 -9.16 -20.02
N SER A 102 -4.90 -10.31 -20.54
CA SER A 102 -4.14 -11.56 -20.53
C SER A 102 -4.53 -12.44 -21.71
N SER A 103 -3.62 -13.26 -22.21
CA SER A 103 -3.92 -14.27 -23.23
C SER A 103 -4.94 -15.31 -22.75
N LEU A 104 -5.08 -15.48 -21.43
CA LEU A 104 -5.94 -16.49 -20.81
C LEU A 104 -7.39 -16.01 -20.59
N VAL A 105 -7.59 -14.70 -20.40
CA VAL A 105 -8.90 -14.12 -20.03
C VAL A 105 -9.35 -13.05 -21.03
N GLY A 106 -8.52 -12.74 -22.03
CA GLY A 106 -8.75 -11.65 -22.97
C GLY A 106 -8.57 -10.29 -22.30
N SER A 107 -9.35 -9.31 -22.77
CA SER A 107 -9.37 -7.94 -22.25
C SER A 107 -10.64 -7.72 -21.42
N VAL A 108 -10.48 -7.34 -20.16
CA VAL A 108 -11.59 -7.01 -19.25
C VAL A 108 -11.43 -5.57 -18.80
N LEU A 109 -12.46 -4.76 -19.06
CA LEU A 109 -12.53 -3.38 -18.57
C LEU A 109 -12.93 -3.38 -17.10
N ILE A 110 -12.20 -2.61 -16.29
CA ILE A 110 -12.43 -2.39 -14.87
C ILE A 110 -12.57 -0.89 -14.65
N GLU A 111 -13.78 -0.45 -14.36
CA GLU A 111 -14.08 0.96 -14.09
C GLU A 111 -14.21 1.19 -12.59
N GLY A 112 -13.84 2.38 -12.13
CA GLY A 112 -14.06 2.83 -10.76
C GLY A 112 -13.88 4.35 -10.68
N SER A 113 -14.40 4.94 -9.62
CA SER A 113 -14.27 6.39 -9.38
C SER A 113 -13.06 6.72 -8.51
N THR A 114 -12.49 5.72 -7.82
CA THR A 114 -11.34 5.87 -6.93
C THR A 114 -10.31 4.77 -7.15
N ILE A 115 -9.03 5.04 -6.80
CA ILE A 115 -7.95 4.05 -6.79
C ILE A 115 -8.32 2.81 -5.97
N GLN A 116 -8.98 3.03 -4.83
CA GLN A 116 -9.42 1.98 -3.91
C GLN A 116 -10.44 1.06 -4.58
N GLU A 117 -11.46 1.63 -5.23
CA GLU A 117 -12.49 0.86 -5.93
C GLU A 117 -11.91 0.05 -7.11
N VAL A 118 -11.03 0.67 -7.90
CA VAL A 118 -10.36 0.00 -9.03
C VAL A 118 -9.48 -1.15 -8.52
N SER A 119 -8.74 -0.94 -7.43
CA SER A 119 -7.92 -1.97 -6.78
C SER A 119 -8.75 -3.17 -6.33
N GLU A 120 -9.87 -2.93 -5.65
CA GLU A 120 -10.75 -4.00 -5.19
C GLU A 120 -11.33 -4.82 -6.36
N LYS A 121 -11.79 -4.16 -7.41
CA LYS A 121 -12.31 -4.82 -8.62
C LYS A 121 -11.23 -5.63 -9.35
N LEU A 122 -10.01 -5.10 -9.47
CA LEU A 122 -8.86 -5.82 -10.02
C LEU A 122 -8.51 -7.07 -9.18
N GLY A 123 -8.49 -6.92 -7.86
CA GLY A 123 -8.27 -8.03 -6.92
C GLY A 123 -9.30 -9.15 -7.11
N ASN A 124 -10.59 -8.80 -7.05
CA ASN A 124 -11.69 -9.76 -7.23
C ASN A 124 -11.63 -10.47 -8.59
N LYS A 125 -11.29 -9.73 -9.66
CA LYS A 125 -11.12 -10.32 -10.98
C LYS A 125 -9.93 -11.28 -11.04
N LEU A 126 -8.78 -10.89 -10.48
CA LEU A 126 -7.61 -11.75 -10.45
C LEU A 126 -7.81 -12.99 -9.58
N GLN A 127 -8.58 -12.91 -8.49
CA GLN A 127 -8.88 -14.05 -7.64
C GLN A 127 -9.47 -15.22 -8.43
N THR A 128 -10.40 -14.93 -9.33
CA THR A 128 -11.10 -15.91 -10.19
C THR A 128 -10.36 -16.24 -11.49
N SER A 129 -9.26 -15.54 -11.80
CA SER A 129 -8.50 -15.76 -13.03
C SER A 129 -7.40 -16.82 -12.85
N PRO A 130 -6.95 -17.54 -13.89
CA PRO A 130 -5.88 -18.54 -13.74
C PRO A 130 -4.54 -17.94 -13.31
N ASN A 131 -3.60 -18.76 -12.83
CA ASN A 131 -2.23 -18.30 -12.58
C ASN A 131 -1.55 -17.93 -13.90
N GLY A 132 -0.73 -16.88 -13.88
CA GLY A 132 -0.09 -16.37 -15.09
C GLY A 132 0.26 -14.89 -15.02
N ILE A 133 0.66 -14.35 -16.17
CA ILE A 133 1.03 -12.94 -16.33
C ILE A 133 -0.19 -12.15 -16.80
N TYR A 134 -0.40 -11.02 -16.16
CA TYR A 134 -1.43 -10.05 -16.47
C TYR A 134 -0.80 -8.68 -16.72
N VAL A 135 -1.37 -7.92 -17.65
CA VAL A 135 -1.04 -6.51 -17.86
C VAL A 135 -2.25 -5.69 -17.45
N ILE A 136 -2.03 -4.74 -16.55
CA ILE A 136 -3.04 -3.76 -16.15
C ILE A 136 -2.69 -2.46 -16.86
N GLU A 137 -3.57 -2.02 -17.75
CA GLU A 137 -3.47 -0.71 -18.40
C GLU A 137 -4.31 0.29 -17.59
N VAL A 138 -3.64 1.20 -16.90
CA VAL A 138 -4.27 2.28 -16.12
C VAL A 138 -4.41 3.51 -17.02
N HIS A 139 -5.59 4.12 -17.05
CA HIS A 139 -5.88 5.36 -17.78
C HIS A 139 -6.35 6.43 -16.82
N TRP A 140 -5.85 7.65 -17.00
CA TRP A 140 -6.30 8.84 -16.29
C TRP A 140 -6.11 10.06 -17.19
N GLY A 141 -7.14 10.89 -17.32
CA GLY A 141 -7.14 11.98 -18.32
C GLY A 141 -6.84 11.45 -19.74
N GLN A 142 -5.78 11.96 -20.37
CA GLN A 142 -5.28 11.49 -21.68
C GLN A 142 -4.05 10.57 -21.58
N LYS A 143 -3.64 10.21 -20.36
CA LYS A 143 -2.45 9.42 -20.07
C LYS A 143 -2.81 7.94 -19.88
N ARG A 144 -1.83 7.08 -20.10
CA ARG A 144 -1.92 5.64 -19.84
C ARG A 144 -0.61 5.04 -19.39
N GLU A 145 -0.68 4.01 -18.56
CA GLU A 145 0.49 3.26 -18.08
C GLU A 145 0.18 1.76 -17.99
N TYR A 146 1.21 0.92 -18.22
CA TYR A 146 1.09 -0.54 -18.20
C TYR A 146 1.84 -1.13 -17.00
N LEU A 147 1.12 -1.86 -16.15
CA LEU A 147 1.66 -2.57 -15.00
C LEU A 147 1.64 -4.07 -15.25
N LYS A 148 2.81 -4.70 -15.18
CA LYS A 148 2.93 -6.16 -15.31
C LYS A 148 2.77 -6.82 -13.94
N VAL A 149 1.78 -7.71 -13.81
CA VAL A 149 1.49 -8.44 -12.57
C VAL A 149 1.61 -9.94 -12.82
N LEU A 150 2.34 -10.63 -11.94
CA LEU A 150 2.40 -12.08 -11.90
C LEU A 150 1.43 -12.62 -10.84
N LYS A 151 0.49 -13.48 -11.25
CA LYS A 151 -0.36 -14.25 -10.33
C LYS A 151 0.18 -15.68 -10.15
N ASN A 152 0.41 -16.08 -8.90
CA ASN A 152 0.89 -17.41 -8.47
C ASN A 152 -0.16 -18.20 -7.68
#